data_AF-A0A2V6X612-F1
#
_entry.id   AF-A0A2V6X612-F1
#
_cell.length_a   1.000
_cell.length_b   1.000
_cell.length_c   1.000
_cell.angle_alpha   90.00
_cell.angle_beta   90.00
_cell.angle_gamma   90.00
#
_symmetry.space_group_name_H-M   'P 1'
#
loop_
_entity.id
_entity.type
_entity.pdbx_description
1 polymer ?
#
loop_
_entity_poly.entity_id
_entity_poly.type
_entity_poly.pdbx_seq_one_letter_code
_entity_poly.pdbx_strand_id
1 'polypeptide(L)' 'MALLPRALPPERLTTGFSVFYTVFYLMMALTQPVAGLVRDRAGDPAAPIVFAAAVMAATVLGLAVFRRVEC' A
#
# COMPACT_ATOMS: atom_id res chain seq x y z
N MET A 1 -2.53 11.96 -13.33
CA MET A 1 -2.38 13.02 -12.30
C MET A 1 -2.25 12.35 -10.94
N ALA A 2 -1.29 12.76 -10.11
CA ALA A 2 -1.10 12.22 -8.76
C ALA A 2 -2.27 12.62 -7.82
N LEU A 3 -2.66 11.74 -6.90
CA LEU A 3 -3.78 11.98 -5.97
C LEU A 3 -3.43 13.02 -4.89
N LEU A 4 -2.19 13.01 -4.37
CA LEU A 4 -1.77 13.93 -3.30
C LEU A 4 -1.93 15.42 -3.67
N PRO A 5 -1.48 15.89 -4.85
CA PRO A 5 -1.70 17.27 -5.31
C PRO A 5 -3.16 17.68 -5.50
N ARG A 6 -4.09 16.72 -5.58
CA ARG A 6 -5.54 17.01 -5.58
C ARG A 6 -6.12 17.10 -4.17
N ALA A 7 -5.54 16.35 -3.22
CA ALA A 7 -6.05 16.21 -1.87
C ALA A 7 -5.49 17.22 -0.86
N LEU A 8 -4.32 17.79 -1.11
CA LEU A 8 -3.63 18.70 -0.18
C LEU A 8 -3.35 20.07 -0.82
N PRO A 9 -3.44 21.16 -0.05
CA PRO A 9 -3.00 22.47 -0.50
C PRO A 9 -1.46 22.47 -0.69
N PRO A 10 -0.95 23.28 -1.64
CA PRO A 10 0.44 23.20 -2.08
C PRO A 10 1.46 23.42 -0.97
N GLU A 11 1.13 24.20 0.06
CA GLU A 11 2.02 24.46 1.20
C GLU A 11 2.29 23.21 2.04
N ARG A 12 1.40 22.21 1.98
CA ARG A 12 1.51 20.95 2.77
C ARG A 12 1.98 19.76 1.94
N LEU A 13 2.23 19.94 0.64
CA LEU A 13 2.59 18.82 -0.24
C LEU A 13 3.90 18.16 0.12
N THR A 14 4.93 18.93 0.50
CA THR A 14 6.23 18.37 0.89
C THR A 14 6.11 17.41 2.07
N THR A 15 5.36 17.80 3.11
CA THR A 15 5.08 16.95 4.28
C THR A 15 4.19 15.77 3.91
N GLY A 16 3.20 15.97 3.03
CA GLY A 16 2.36 14.87 2.54
C GLY A 16 3.19 13.80 1.80
N PHE A 17 4.10 14.22 0.93
CA PHE A 17 4.99 13.32 0.19
C PHE A 17 5.98 12.61 1.11
N SER A 18 6.55 13.28 2.11
CA SER A 18 7.48 12.63 3.04
C SER A 18 6.79 11.50 3.81
N VAL A 19 5.60 11.75 4.37
CA VAL A 19 4.81 10.71 5.06
C VAL A 19 4.46 9.56 4.11
N PHE A 20 4.00 9.87 2.89
CA PHE A 20 3.67 8.87 1.88
C PHE A 20 4.88 7.98 1.56
N TYR A 21 6.04 8.57 1.27
CA TYR A 21 7.23 7.80 0.92
C TYR A 21 7.79 7.02 2.11
N THR A 22 7.75 7.56 3.32
CA THR A 22 8.17 6.81 4.52
C THR A 22 7.33 5.55 4.70
N VAL A 23 6.00 5.65 4.63
CA VAL A 23 5.11 4.49 4.75
C VAL A 23 5.33 3.51 3.60
N PHE A 24 5.44 4.04 2.37
CA PHE A 24 5.67 3.22 1.18
C PHE A 24 6.95 2.37 1.29
N TYR A 25 8.07 2.99 1.67
CA TYR A 25 9.34 2.27 1.80
C TYR A 25 9.36 1.31 2.99
N LEU A 26 8.69 1.67 4.09
CA LEU A 26 8.52 0.75 5.21
C LEU A 26 7.75 -0.51 4.78
N MET A 27 6.65 -0.33 4.04
CA MET A 27 5.87 -1.44 3.51
C MET A 27 6.68 -2.28 2.52
N MET A 28 7.45 -1.65 1.63
CA MET A 28 8.36 -2.37 0.73
C MET A 28 9.35 -3.24 1.50
N ALA A 29 9.98 -2.68 2.53
CA ALA A 29 10.95 -3.40 3.36
C ALA A 29 10.31 -4.60 4.08
N LEU A 30 9.07 -4.45 4.54
CA LEU A 30 8.34 -5.52 5.25
C LEU A 30 7.71 -6.55 4.31
N THR A 31 7.49 -6.24 3.04
CA THR A 31 6.78 -7.12 2.11
C THR A 31 7.52 -8.44 1.88
N GLN A 32 8.84 -8.38 1.66
CA GLN A 32 9.65 -9.59 1.46
C GLN A 32 9.68 -10.55 2.67
N PRO A 33 9.97 -10.09 3.91
CA PRO A 33 9.95 -10.98 5.06
C PRO A 33 8.54 -11.52 5.36
N VAL A 34 7.48 -10.72 5.15
CA VAL A 34 6.10 -11.20 5.31
C VAL A 34 5.77 -12.28 4.27
N ALA A 35 6.17 -12.10 3.01
CA ALA A 35 5.97 -13.10 1.97
C ALA A 35 6.73 -14.41 2.27
N GLY A 36 7.94 -14.32 2.82
CA GLY A 36 8.70 -15.47 3.32
C GLY A 36 7.96 -16.20 4.44
N LEU A 37 7.52 -15.47 5.46
CA LEU A 37 6.73 -16.04 6.56
C LEU A 37 5.42 -16.70 6.10
N VAL A 38 4.73 -16.12 5.14
CA VAL A 38 3.51 -16.70 4.54
C VAL A 38 3.84 -18.01 3.84
N ARG A 39 4.92 -18.07 3.07
CA ARG A 39 5.39 -19.30 2.42
C ARG A 39 5.74 -20.37 3.44
N ASP A 40 6.51 -20.01 4.46
CA ASP A 40 7.00 -20.95 5.48
C ASP A 40 5.84 -21.55 6.30
N ARG A 41 4.80 -20.75 6.58
CA ARG A 41 3.61 -21.19 7.32
C ARG A 41 2.64 -22.02 6.48
N ALA A 42 2.49 -21.70 5.21
CA ALA A 42 1.57 -22.41 4.32
C ALA A 42 2.15 -23.71 3.76
N GLY A 43 3.49 -23.83 3.68
CA GLY A 43 4.16 -24.98 3.07
C GLY A 43 3.97 -25.08 1.54
N ASP A 44 3.25 -24.13 0.94
CA ASP A 44 2.90 -24.08 -0.47
C ASP A 44 3.68 -22.96 -1.19
N PRO A 45 4.44 -23.27 -2.26
CA PRO A 45 5.09 -22.27 -3.10
C PRO A 45 4.15 -21.20 -3.69
N ALA A 46 2.86 -21.49 -3.85
CA ALA A 46 1.87 -20.57 -4.40
C ALA A 46 1.28 -19.58 -3.37
N ALA A 47 1.43 -19.82 -2.07
CA ALA A 47 0.83 -18.99 -1.02
C ALA A 47 1.23 -17.49 -1.09
N PRO A 48 2.49 -17.11 -1.41
CA PRO A 48 2.86 -15.71 -1.60
C PRO A 48 2.13 -15.02 -2.77
N ILE A 49 1.75 -15.77 -3.81
CA ILE A 49 1.03 -15.24 -4.98
C ILE A 49 -0.40 -14.88 -4.57
N VAL A 50 -1.05 -15.76 -3.81
CA VAL A 50 -2.39 -15.48 -3.27
C VAL A 50 -2.36 -14.29 -2.31
N PHE A 51 -1.33 -14.18 -1.47
CA PHE A 51 -1.12 -13.01 -0.62
C PHE A 51 -0.96 -11.72 -1.44
N ALA A 52 -0.15 -11.74 -2.51
CA ALA A 52 0.00 -10.60 -3.40
C ALA A 52 -1.33 -10.21 -4.06
N ALA A 53 -2.13 -11.19 -4.49
CA ALA A 53 -3.48 -10.94 -5.03
C ALA A 53 -4.40 -10.28 -3.99
N ALA A 54 -4.34 -10.71 -2.73
CA ALA A 54 -5.08 -10.07 -1.64
C ALA A 54 -4.63 -8.63 -1.38
N VAL A 55 -3.32 -8.36 -1.41
CA VAL A 55 -2.79 -6.99 -1.30
C VAL A 55 -3.28 -6.12 -2.45
N MET A 56 -3.26 -6.62 -3.68
CA MET A 56 -3.81 -5.92 -4.85
C MET A 56 -5.30 -5.62 -4.69
N ALA A 57 -6.10 -6.59 -4.23
CA ALA A 57 -7.52 -6.36 -3.96
C ALA A 57 -7.74 -5.29 -2.87
N ALA A 58 -6.90 -5.27 -1.83
CA ALA A 58 -6.95 -4.25 -0.79
C ALA A 58 -6.67 -2.84 -1.33
N THR A 59 -5.85 -2.68 -2.38
CA THR A 59 -5.63 -1.37 -3.01
C THR A 59 -6.92 -0.81 -3.63
N VAL A 60 -7.80 -1.66 -4.17
CA VAL A 60 -9.09 -1.26 -4.73
C VAL A 60 -10.00 -0.75 -3.61
N LEU A 61 -10.03 -1.44 -2.46
CA LEU A 61 -10.78 -1.01 -1.28
C LEU A 61 -10.25 0.33 -0.74
N GLY A 62 -8.94 0.47 -0.62
CA GLY A 62 -8.30 1.71 -0.19
C GLY A 62 -8.67 2.90 -1.10
N LEU A 63 -8.66 2.68 -2.42
CA LEU A 63 -9.08 3.70 -3.38
C LEU A 63 -10.58 4.03 -3.26
N ALA A 64 -11.43 3.03 -3.07
CA ALA A 64 -12.87 3.23 -2.88
C ALA A 64 -13.17 4.05 -1.62
N VAL A 65 -12.48 3.76 -0.52
CA VAL A 65 -12.55 4.54 0.73
C VAL A 65 -12.04 5.95 0.52
N PHE A 66 -10.89 6.12 -0.14
CA PHE A 66 -10.34 7.46 -0.42
C PHE A 66 -11.34 8.32 -1.19
N ARG A 67 -11.95 7.78 -2.25
CA ARG A 67 -12.98 8.51 -3.00
C ARG A 67 -14.23 8.83 -2.20
N ARG A 68 -14.61 7.97 -1.25
CA ARG A 68 -15.74 8.24 -0.34
C ARG A 68 -15.46 9.37 0.64
N VAL A 69 -14.19 9.61 0.99
CA VAL A 69 -13.77 10.66 1.92
C VAL A 69 -13.45 11.97 1.18
N GLU A 70 -12.99 11.89 -0.07
CA GLU A 70 -12.73 13.06 -0.92
C GLU A 70 -14.02 13.73 -1.45
N CYS A 71 -15.12 12.96 -1.61
CA CYS A 71 -16.45 13.47 -2.00
C CYS A 71 -17.23 14.03 -0.81
#